data_AF-A0A097AR91-F1
#
_entry.id   AF-A0A097AR91-F1
#
_cell.length_a   1.000
_cell.length_b   1.000
_cell.length_c   1.000
_cell.angle_alpha   90.00
_cell.angle_beta   90.00
_cell.angle_gamma   90.00
#
_symmetry.space_group_name_H-M   'P 1'
#
loop_
_entity.id
_entity.type
_entity.pdbx_description
1 polymer ?
#
loop_
_entity_poly.entity_id
_entity_poly.type
_entity_poly.pdbx_seq_one_letter_code
_entity_poly.pdbx_strand_id
1 'polypeptide(L)' 'MGLGAMGSGIAKMVLSKKRMEIVGAIDTDPNKVGKDLNEILGTNFKPVACGVLSEKYPGEALKLIKNSFGI' A
#
# COMPACT_ATOMS: atom_id res chain seq x y z
N MET A 1 1.71 0.58 9.30
CA MET A 1 2.67 -0.56 9.15
C MET A 1 3.51 -0.24 7.92
N GLY A 2 4.68 0.38 8.14
CA GLY A 2 5.43 1.15 7.14
C GLY A 2 5.99 0.37 5.95
N LEU A 3 6.12 1.04 4.79
CA LEU A 3 6.89 0.62 3.61
C LEU A 3 8.40 0.91 3.80
N GLY A 4 8.93 0.57 4.97
CA GLY A 4 10.37 0.57 5.23
C GLY A 4 11.08 -0.61 4.54
N ALA A 5 12.33 -0.89 4.93
CA ALA A 5 13.10 -2.01 4.38
C ALA A 5 12.39 -3.38 4.50
N MET A 6 11.70 -3.63 5.61
CA MET A 6 10.91 -4.86 5.80
C MET A 6 9.58 -4.84 5.05
N GLY A 7 8.81 -3.73 5.14
CA GLY A 7 7.48 -3.64 4.51
C GLY A 7 7.54 -3.68 2.98
N SER A 8 8.60 -3.11 2.39
CA SER A 8 8.83 -3.17 0.95
C SER A 8 9.13 -4.59 0.44
N GLY A 9 9.86 -5.40 1.21
CA GLY A 9 10.10 -6.81 0.88
C GLY A 9 8.82 -7.64 0.90
N ILE A 10 7.98 -7.43 1.92
CA ILE A 10 6.66 -8.09 2.03
C ILE A 10 5.76 -7.65 0.88
N ALA A 11 5.68 -6.36 0.59
CA ALA A 11 4.87 -5.84 -0.51
C ALA A 11 5.29 -6.44 -1.86
N LYS A 12 6.60 -6.50 -2.17
CA LYS A 12 7.10 -7.16 -3.39
C LYS A 12 6.73 -8.64 -3.43
N MET A 13 6.82 -9.34 -2.31
CA MET A 13 6.47 -10.77 -2.26
C MET A 13 4.97 -11.01 -2.44
N VAL A 14 4.12 -10.17 -1.86
CA VAL A 14 2.66 -10.22 -2.03
C VAL A 14 2.29 -9.91 -3.47
N LEU A 15 2.89 -8.89 -4.09
CA LEU A 15 2.67 -8.55 -5.51
C LEU A 15 3.13 -9.66 -6.47
N SER A 16 4.15 -10.43 -6.08
CA SER A 16 4.59 -11.61 -6.84
C SER A 16 3.56 -12.75 -6.83
N LYS A 17 2.63 -12.79 -5.86
CA LYS A 17 1.57 -13.80 -5.80
C LYS A 17 0.32 -13.36 -6.55
N LYS A 18 -0.06 -14.12 -7.60
CA LYS A 18 -1.27 -13.88 -8.41
C LYS A 18 -2.62 -13.95 -7.66
N ARG A 19 -2.69 -14.54 -6.47
CA ARG A 19 -3.93 -14.66 -5.68
C ARG A 19 -4.05 -13.65 -4.53
N MET A 20 -3.08 -12.75 -4.39
CA MET A 20 -3.12 -11.71 -3.38
C MET A 20 -2.98 -10.36 -4.06
N GLU A 21 -3.69 -9.37 -3.53
CA GLU A 21 -3.67 -8.01 -4.03
C GLU A 21 -3.41 -7.06 -2.85
N ILE A 22 -2.57 -6.06 -3.08
CA ILE A 22 -2.34 -5.03 -2.10
C ILE A 22 -3.44 -3.98 -2.27
N VAL A 23 -4.33 -3.92 -1.29
CA VAL A 23 -5.44 -2.97 -1.28
C VAL A 23 -5.08 -1.62 -0.65
N GLY A 24 -3.85 -1.45 -0.16
CA GLY A 24 -3.33 -0.19 0.36
C GLY A 24 -2.11 -0.39 1.26
N ALA A 25 -1.36 0.69 1.48
CA ALA A 25 -0.25 0.71 2.43
C ALA A 25 -0.22 2.01 3.23
N ILE A 26 0.41 1.94 4.38
CA ILE A 26 0.47 3.04 5.34
C ILE A 26 1.93 3.30 5.67
N ASP A 27 2.43 4.50 5.42
CA ASP A 27 3.81 4.90 5.74
C ASP A 27 3.81 6.26 6.44
N THR A 28 4.78 6.51 7.31
CA THR A 28 4.96 7.79 8.00
C THR A 28 5.76 8.78 7.17
N ASP A 29 6.48 8.33 6.13
CA ASP A 29 7.28 9.17 5.26
C ASP A 29 6.39 10.03 4.34
N PRO A 30 6.36 11.37 4.53
CA PRO A 30 5.50 12.25 3.74
C PRO A 30 5.88 12.29 2.25
N ASN A 31 7.09 11.84 1.86
CA ASN A 31 7.49 11.77 0.46
C ASN A 31 6.90 10.56 -0.27
N LYS A 32 6.39 9.59 0.49
CA LYS A 32 5.72 8.39 -0.03
C LYS A 32 4.21 8.52 -0.01
N VAL A 33 3.66 9.30 0.93
CA VAL A 33 2.23 9.53 1.05
C VAL A 33 1.67 10.10 -0.26
N GLY A 34 0.57 9.52 -0.75
CA GLY A 34 -0.09 9.93 -1.99
C GLY A 34 0.55 9.41 -3.27
N LYS A 35 1.72 8.74 -3.21
CA LYS A 35 2.31 8.06 -4.37
C LYS A 35 1.77 6.65 -4.51
N ASP A 36 1.86 6.15 -5.74
CA ASP A 36 1.56 4.76 -6.05
C ASP A 36 2.58 3.82 -5.40
N LEU A 37 2.10 2.69 -4.92
CA LEU A 37 2.96 1.67 -4.30
C LEU A 37 4.03 1.17 -5.28
N ASN A 38 3.67 1.10 -6.57
CA ASN A 38 4.56 0.69 -7.66
C ASN A 38 5.73 1.66 -7.84
N GLU A 39 5.48 2.97 -7.75
CA GLU A 39 6.54 4.00 -7.82
C GLU A 39 7.49 3.89 -6.62
N ILE A 40 6.94 3.66 -5.43
CA ILE A 40 7.73 3.57 -4.19
C ILE A 40 8.58 2.30 -4.15
N LEU A 41 8.03 1.18 -4.62
CA LEU A 41 8.73 -0.11 -4.65
C LEU A 41 9.66 -0.25 -5.86
N GLY A 42 9.55 0.64 -6.85
CA GLY A 42 10.28 0.57 -8.11
C GLY A 42 9.88 -0.66 -8.93
N THR A 43 8.60 -1.04 -8.89
CA THR A 43 8.10 -2.27 -9.51
C THR A 43 6.91 -1.98 -10.39
N ASN A 44 6.84 -2.61 -11.56
CA ASN A 44 5.73 -2.46 -12.50
C ASN A 44 4.67 -3.56 -12.32
N PHE A 45 4.29 -3.87 -11.07
CA PHE A 45 3.22 -4.83 -10.81
C PHE A 45 1.85 -4.21 -11.08
N LYS A 46 0.78 -5.01 -11.04
CA LYS A 46 -0.60 -4.58 -11.32
C LYS A 46 -0.94 -3.24 -10.64
N PRO A 47 -1.80 -2.41 -11.25
CA PRO A 47 -2.25 -1.18 -10.64
C PRO A 47 -2.91 -1.52 -9.30
N VAL A 48 -2.26 -1.10 -8.22
CA VAL A 48 -2.83 -1.14 -6.88
C VAL A 48 -3.80 0.04 -6.78
N ALA A 49 -5.06 -0.23 -6.48
CA ALA A 49 -6.10 0.81 -6.46
C ALA A 49 -5.96 1.81 -5.30
N CYS A 50 -4.90 1.72 -4.49
CA CYS A 50 -4.78 2.50 -3.27
C CYS A 50 -3.33 2.96 -3.04
N GLY A 51 -3.16 4.28 -3.02
CA GLY A 51 -1.89 4.94 -2.73
C GLY A 51 -1.50 4.84 -1.25
N VAL A 52 -0.29 5.30 -0.93
CA VAL A 52 0.21 5.24 0.44
C VAL A 52 -0.43 6.32 1.30
N LEU A 53 -0.98 5.91 2.44
CA LEU A 53 -1.62 6.80 3.41
C LEU A 53 -0.67 7.09 4.57
N SER A 54 -0.79 8.28 5.15
CA SER A 54 0.01 8.63 6.33
C SER A 54 -0.50 7.89 7.58
N GLU A 55 0.41 7.31 8.37
CA GLU A 55 0.07 6.59 9.61
C GLU A 55 -0.59 7.47 10.69
N LYS A 56 -0.77 8.78 10.45
CA LYS A 56 -1.58 9.65 11.34
C LYS A 56 -3.03 9.18 11.49
N TYR A 57 -3.57 8.38 10.56
CA TYR A 57 -4.96 7.90 10.63
C TYR A 57 -5.13 6.45 10.13
N PRO A 58 -4.68 5.43 10.89
CA PRO A 58 -4.83 4.02 10.49
C PRO A 58 -6.32 3.61 10.39
N GLY A 59 -7.19 4.23 11.19
CA GLY A 59 -8.64 3.98 11.15
C GLY A 59 -9.33 4.50 9.89
N GLU A 60 -8.82 5.58 9.29
CA GLU A 60 -9.37 6.11 8.03
C GLU A 60 -8.90 5.28 6.83
N ALA A 61 -7.64 4.85 6.82
CA ALA A 61 -7.12 3.96 5.80
C ALA A 61 -7.95 2.67 5.68
N LEU A 62 -8.25 2.04 6.82
CA LEU A 62 -9.06 0.83 6.83
C LEU A 62 -10.50 1.10 6.37
N LYS A 63 -11.10 2.25 6.72
CA LYS A 63 -12.43 2.64 6.24
C LYS A 63 -12.47 2.86 4.74
N LEU A 64 -11.45 3.53 4.18
CA LEU A 64 -11.36 3.82 2.75
C LEU A 64 -11.24 2.53 1.94
N ILE A 65 -10.39 1.61 2.40
CA ILE A 65 -10.21 0.28 1.80
C ILE A 65 -11.51 -0.53 1.88
N LYS A 66 -12.16 -0.57 3.05
CA LYS A 66 -13.43 -1.26 3.24
C LYS A 66 -14.54 -0.71 2.35
N ASN A 67 -14.60 0.61 2.18
CA ASN A 67 -15.62 1.26 1.36
C ASN A 67 -15.36 1.06 -0.16
N SER A 68 -14.09 1.02 -0.58
CA SER A 68 -13.71 0.80 -1.99
C SER A 68 -13.81 -0.67 -2.43
N PHE A 69 -13.58 -1.62 -1.52
CA PHE A 69 -13.62 -3.06 -1.84
C PHE A 69 -14.84 -3.80 -1.26
N GLY A 70 -15.73 -3.12 -0.52
CA GLY A 70 -16.99 -3.69 -0.02
C GLY A 70 -16.81 -4.85 0.98
N ILE A 71 -15.75 -4.81 1.78
CA ILE A 71 -15.40 -5.81 2.82
C ILE A 71 -15.51 -5.26 4.24
#